data_AF-A0A699WZK4-F1
#
_entry.id   AF-A0A699WZK4-F1
#
_cell.length_a   1.000
_cell.length_b   1.000
_cell.length_c   1.000
_cell.angle_alpha   90.00
_cell.angle_beta   90.00
_cell.angle_gamma   90.00
#
_symmetry.space_group_name_H-M   'P 1'
#
loop_
_entity.id
_entity.type
_entity.pdbx_description
1 polymer ?
#
loop_
_entity_poly.entity_id
_entity_poly.type
_entity_poly.pdbx_seq_one_letter_code
_entity_poly.pdbx_strand_id
1 'polypeptide(L)'
;IDTLAGQLVKLNKKIADNNAEIKQKFAEANKASTMLDRPGMKETASLATIEGAGLQEMNEKLLPLQRNIKMVLAFMEKVNQSADYIIKETEIKVRLKEAEYKIVKESSSALRTA
;
A
#
# COMPACT_ATOMS: atom_id res chain seq x y z
N ILE A 1 4.08 -1.52 8.68
CA ILE A 1 3.43 -2.15 7.51
C ILE A 1 1.92 -1.95 7.59
N ASP A 2 1.31 -2.25 8.73
CA ASP A 2 -0.14 -2.16 8.98
C ASP A 2 -0.77 -0.79 8.68
N THR A 3 -0.14 0.31 9.08
CA THR A 3 -0.65 1.66 8.77
C THR A 3 -0.79 1.88 7.27
N LEU A 4 0.22 1.48 6.49
CA LEU A 4 0.24 1.66 5.04
C LEU A 4 -0.77 0.71 4.36
N ALA A 5 -0.92 -0.52 4.87
CA ALA A 5 -1.94 -1.46 4.43
C ALA A 5 -3.35 -0.93 4.70
N GLY A 6 -3.58 -0.33 5.87
CA GLY A 6 -4.84 0.33 6.22
C GLY A 6 -5.17 1.50 5.30
N GLN A 7 -4.16 2.31 4.93
CA GLN A 7 -4.34 3.38 3.93
C GLN A 7 -4.68 2.83 2.55
N LEU A 8 -4.05 1.73 2.13
CA LEU A 8 -4.38 1.06 0.86
C LEU A 8 -5.84 0.59 0.81
N VAL A 9 -6.35 0.01 1.91
CA VAL A 9 -7.76 -0.41 2.00
C VAL A 9 -8.70 0.77 1.85
N LYS A 10 -8.45 1.88 2.55
CA LYS A 10 -9.25 3.11 2.44
C LYS A 10 -9.22 3.69 1.03
N LEU A 11 -8.05 3.72 0.40
CA LEU A 11 -7.88 4.20 -0.96
C LEU A 11 -8.63 3.33 -1.98
N ASN A 12 -8.54 2.00 -1.85
CA ASN A 12 -9.29 1.07 -2.70
C ASN A 12 -10.80 1.28 -2.55
N LYS A 13 -11.28 1.46 -1.31
CA LYS A 13 -12.69 1.75 -1.05
C LYS A 13 -13.11 3.05 -1.73
N LYS A 14 -12.34 4.13 -1.58
CA LYS A 14 -12.66 5.42 -2.20
C LYS A 14 -12.70 5.35 -3.73
N ILE A 15 -11.77 4.62 -4.36
CA ILE A 15 -11.80 4.40 -5.82
C ILE A 15 -13.06 3.63 -6.24
N ALA A 16 -13.45 2.61 -5.48
CA ALA A 16 -14.65 1.82 -5.75
C ALA A 16 -15.93 2.66 -5.58
N ASP A 17 -16.02 3.44 -4.51
CA ASP A 17 -17.14 4.35 -4.23
C ASP A 17 -17.26 5.40 -5.35
N ASN A 18 -16.15 6.03 -5.74
CA ASN A 18 -16.11 6.96 -6.88
C ASN A 18 -16.60 6.29 -8.18
N ASN A 19 -16.21 5.04 -8.46
CA ASN A 19 -16.68 4.33 -9.65
C ASN A 19 -18.19 4.05 -9.63
N ALA A 20 -18.77 3.83 -8.45
CA ALA A 20 -20.22 3.69 -8.31
C ALA A 20 -20.93 5.04 -8.55
N GLU A 21 -20.42 6.12 -7.95
CA GLU A 21 -20.94 7.48 -8.14
C GLU A 21 -20.83 7.94 -9.60
N ILE A 22 -19.72 7.66 -10.29
CA ILE A 22 -19.53 7.96 -11.72
C ILE A 22 -20.66 7.34 -12.56
N LYS A 23 -20.95 6.04 -12.32
CA LYS A 23 -22.03 5.34 -13.04
C LYS A 23 -23.39 5.99 -12.79
N GLN A 24 -23.66 6.34 -11.53
CA GLN A 24 -24.91 7.00 -11.15
C GLN A 24 -25.02 8.38 -11.83
N LYS A 25 -23.96 9.17 -11.83
CA LYS A 25 -23.94 10.52 -12.40
C LYS A 25 -24.10 10.52 -13.91
N PHE A 26 -23.48 9.60 -14.62
CA PHE A 26 -23.73 9.46 -16.06
C PHE A 26 -25.13 8.94 -16.36
N ALA A 27 -25.71 8.07 -15.53
CA ALA A 27 -27.10 7.65 -15.68
C ALA A 27 -28.09 8.81 -15.45
N GLU A 28 -27.82 9.66 -14.45
CA GLU A 28 -28.55 10.89 -14.17
C GLU A 28 -28.47 11.86 -15.36
N ALA A 29 -27.26 12.10 -15.87
CA ALA A 29 -27.03 12.96 -17.04
C ALA A 29 -27.78 12.46 -18.28
N ASN A 30 -27.74 11.15 -18.55
CA ASN A 30 -28.46 10.53 -19.66
C ASN A 30 -29.97 10.69 -19.52
N LYS A 31 -30.52 10.48 -18.32
CA LYS A 31 -31.95 10.65 -18.05
C LYS A 31 -32.40 12.10 -18.18
N ALA A 32 -31.61 13.05 -17.67
CA ALA A 32 -31.92 14.47 -17.81
C ALA A 32 -31.87 14.91 -19.28
N SER A 33 -30.95 14.34 -20.06
CA SER A 33 -30.82 14.60 -21.51
C SER A 33 -32.00 14.09 -22.35
N THR A 34 -32.84 13.19 -21.83
CA THR A 34 -34.08 12.76 -22.51
C THR A 34 -35.30 13.59 -22.12
N MET A 35 -35.16 14.52 -21.16
CA MET A 35 -36.25 15.35 -20.63
C MET A 35 -35.96 16.85 -20.83
N LEU A 36 -35.28 17.22 -21.91
CA LEU A 36 -34.85 18.60 -22.18
C LEU A 36 -36.01 19.59 -22.38
N ASP A 37 -37.21 19.07 -22.61
CA ASP A 37 -38.48 19.82 -22.65
C ASP A 37 -38.90 20.34 -21.27
N ARG A 38 -38.36 19.78 -20.17
CA ARG A 38 -38.63 20.23 -18.81
C ARG A 38 -37.62 21.30 -18.37
N PRO A 39 -38.08 22.38 -17.71
CA PRO A 39 -37.17 23.42 -17.19
C PRO A 39 -36.09 22.83 -16.27
N GLY A 40 -34.85 23.28 -16.45
CA GLY A 40 -33.71 22.90 -15.61
C GLY A 40 -33.01 21.58 -15.98
N MET A 41 -33.59 20.76 -16.87
CA MET A 41 -33.01 19.44 -17.19
C MET A 41 -31.72 19.52 -17.99
N LYS A 42 -31.53 20.58 -18.78
CA LYS A 42 -30.26 20.81 -19.51
C LYS A 42 -29.12 21.09 -18.52
N GLU A 43 -29.39 21.93 -17.53
CA GLU A 43 -28.45 22.26 -16.46
C GLU A 43 -28.15 21.03 -15.61
N THR A 44 -29.17 20.25 -15.23
CA THR A 44 -28.99 18.98 -14.52
C THR A 44 -28.11 18.01 -15.30
N ALA A 45 -28.36 17.84 -16.60
CA ALA A 45 -27.54 16.97 -17.45
C ALA A 45 -26.08 17.42 -17.50
N SER A 46 -25.85 18.73 -17.61
CA SER A 46 -24.50 19.31 -17.65
C SER A 46 -23.77 19.13 -16.31
N LEU A 47 -24.42 19.46 -15.19
CA LEU A 47 -23.82 19.33 -13.86
C LEU A 47 -23.49 17.88 -13.52
N ALA A 48 -24.41 16.94 -13.77
CA ALA A 48 -24.17 15.52 -13.54
C ALA A 48 -23.02 14.98 -14.41
N THR A 49 -22.88 15.47 -15.64
CA THR A 49 -21.74 15.13 -16.52
C THR A 49 -20.41 15.66 -15.95
N ILE A 50 -20.38 16.91 -15.49
CA ILE A 50 -19.19 17.53 -14.89
C ILE A 50 -18.76 16.78 -13.63
N GLU A 51 -19.72 16.46 -12.75
CA GLU A 51 -19.44 15.69 -11.53
C GLU A 51 -18.90 14.30 -11.83
N GLY A 52 -19.51 13.58 -12.78
CA GLY A 52 -19.03 12.26 -13.21
C GLY A 52 -17.62 12.31 -13.80
N ALA A 53 -17.34 13.29 -14.67
CA ALA A 53 -16.01 13.48 -15.25
C ALA A 53 -14.95 13.87 -14.19
N GLY A 54 -15.30 14.74 -13.24
CA GLY A 54 -14.40 15.13 -12.15
C GLY A 54 -14.03 13.96 -11.24
N LEU A 55 -14.99 13.07 -10.93
CA LEU A 55 -14.73 11.84 -10.19
C LEU A 55 -13.84 10.86 -10.98
N GLN A 56 -13.99 10.80 -12.30
CA GLN A 56 -13.13 10.00 -13.17
C GLN A 56 -11.69 10.51 -13.14
N GLU A 57 -11.47 11.81 -13.30
CA GLU A 57 -10.15 12.44 -13.21
C GLU A 57 -9.52 12.22 -11.82
N MET A 58 -10.32 12.28 -10.77
CA MET A 58 -9.87 11.94 -9.41
C MET A 58 -9.36 10.50 -9.36
N ASN A 59 -10.12 9.54 -9.90
CA ASN A 59 -9.69 8.14 -9.95
C ASN A 59 -8.41 7.93 -10.76
N GLU A 60 -8.22 8.66 -11.86
CA GLU A 60 -6.98 8.63 -12.65
C GLU A 60 -5.75 9.06 -11.82
N LYS A 61 -5.92 9.99 -10.87
CA LYS A 61 -4.86 10.40 -9.93
C LYS A 61 -4.67 9.41 -8.77
N LEU A 62 -5.75 8.80 -8.29
CA LEU A 62 -5.70 7.83 -7.18
C LEU A 62 -5.09 6.48 -7.57
N LEU A 63 -5.25 6.05 -8.82
CA LEU A 63 -4.74 4.77 -9.31
C LEU A 63 -3.20 4.66 -9.25
N PRO A 64 -2.41 5.63 -9.72
CA PRO A 64 -0.95 5.65 -9.53
C PRO A 64 -0.54 5.61 -8.06
N LEU A 65 -1.22 6.37 -7.20
CA LEU A 65 -0.96 6.36 -5.76
C LEU A 65 -1.19 4.97 -5.16
N GLN A 66 -2.29 4.30 -5.56
CA GLN A 66 -2.59 2.93 -5.14
C GLN A 66 -1.49 1.95 -5.56
N ARG A 67 -0.99 2.06 -6.79
CA ARG A 67 0.12 1.23 -7.29
C ARG A 67 1.40 1.47 -6.50
N ASN A 68 1.74 2.72 -6.20
CA ASN A 68 2.92 3.07 -5.42
C ASN A 68 2.85 2.48 -4.00
N ILE A 69 1.70 2.60 -3.33
CA ILE A 69 1.50 2.03 -2.00
C ILE A 69 1.67 0.51 -2.01
N LYS A 70 1.14 -0.18 -3.03
CA LYS A 70 1.34 -1.63 -3.20
C LYS A 70 2.82 -2.01 -3.36
N MET A 71 3.57 -1.27 -4.18
CA MET A 71 5.01 -1.52 -4.37
C MET A 71 5.79 -1.33 -3.07
N VAL A 72 5.50 -0.26 -2.32
CA VAL A 72 6.15 -0.01 -1.03
C VAL A 72 5.82 -1.10 -0.01
N LEU A 73 4.55 -1.55 0.06
CA LEU A 73 4.17 -2.66 0.96
C LEU A 73 4.94 -3.94 0.64
N ALA A 74 4.98 -4.35 -0.63
CA ALA A 74 5.73 -5.54 -1.06
C ALA A 74 7.23 -5.42 -0.75
N PHE A 75 7.80 -4.22 -0.92
CA PHE A 75 9.17 -3.96 -0.54
C PHE A 75 9.39 -4.09 0.98
N MET A 76 8.51 -3.50 1.80
CA MET A 76 8.61 -3.58 3.26
C MET A 76 8.48 -5.02 3.76
N GLU A 77 7.59 -5.82 3.17
CA GLU A 77 7.44 -7.24 3.51
C GLU A 77 8.73 -8.03 3.21
N LYS A 78 9.34 -7.79 2.05
CA LYS A 78 10.62 -8.43 1.69
C LYS A 78 11.77 -7.99 2.60
N VAL A 79 11.81 -6.72 2.99
CA VAL A 79 12.80 -6.20 3.94
C VAL A 79 12.63 -6.85 5.30
N ASN A 80 11.39 -7.00 5.79
CA ASN A 80 11.11 -7.65 7.07
C ASN A 80 11.59 -9.11 7.08
N GLN A 81 11.31 -9.86 6.02
CA GLN A 81 11.79 -11.24 5.87
C GLN A 81 13.33 -11.32 5.81
N SER A 82 13.96 -10.38 5.11
CA SER A 82 15.43 -10.32 5.01
C SER A 82 16.07 -9.97 6.36
N ALA A 83 15.47 -9.07 7.12
CA ALA A 83 15.95 -8.67 8.43
C ALA A 83 15.95 -9.85 9.41
N ASP A 84 14.87 -10.65 9.44
CA ASP A 84 14.79 -11.86 10.27
C ASP A 84 15.92 -12.86 9.96
N TYR A 85 16.22 -13.04 8.66
CA TYR A 85 17.33 -13.89 8.24
C TYR A 85 18.68 -13.35 8.73
N ILE A 86 18.96 -12.06 8.49
CA ILE A 86 20.22 -11.41 8.88
C ILE A 86 20.42 -11.46 10.40
N ILE A 87 19.36 -11.26 11.19
CA ILE A 87 19.40 -11.35 12.65
C ILE A 87 19.81 -12.77 13.06
N LYS A 88 19.12 -13.80 12.55
CA LYS A 88 19.45 -15.21 12.85
C LYS A 88 20.87 -15.58 12.45
N GLU A 89 21.32 -15.12 11.28
CA GLU A 89 22.69 -15.33 10.82
C GLU A 89 23.70 -14.68 11.78
N THR A 90 23.42 -13.46 12.23
CA THR A 90 24.27 -12.72 13.18
C THR A 90 24.32 -13.42 14.54
N GLU A 91 23.19 -13.89 15.06
CA GLU A 91 23.13 -14.67 16.30
C GLU A 91 23.97 -15.95 16.22
N ILE A 92 23.92 -16.66 15.09
CA ILE A 92 24.76 -17.84 14.85
C ILE A 92 26.24 -17.47 14.87
N LYS A 93 26.63 -16.39 14.17
CA LYS A 93 28.02 -15.92 14.13
C LYS A 93 28.54 -15.54 15.52
N VAL A 94 27.74 -14.85 16.33
CA VAL A 94 28.08 -14.49 17.71
C VAL A 94 28.30 -15.77 18.55
N ARG A 95 27.36 -16.72 18.50
CA ARG A 95 27.48 -17.99 19.24
C ARG A 95 28.74 -18.77 18.88
N LEU A 96 29.07 -18.84 17.59
CA LEU A 96 30.29 -19.50 17.12
C LEU A 96 31.55 -18.79 17.64
N LYS A 97 31.57 -17.45 17.61
CA LYS A 97 32.68 -16.65 18.15
C LYS A 97 32.85 -16.79 19.65
N GLU A 98 31.76 -16.90 20.41
CA GLU A 98 31.82 -17.17 21.84
C GLU A 98 32.37 -18.56 22.16
N ALA A 99 31.99 -19.57 21.37
CA ALA A 99 32.54 -20.92 21.50
C ALA A 99 34.05 -20.95 21.20
N GLU A 100 34.47 -20.31 20.10
CA GLU A 100 35.89 -20.16 19.75
C GLU A 100 36.66 -19.45 20.87
N TYR A 101 36.14 -18.35 21.39
CA TYR A 101 36.75 -17.61 22.49
C TYR A 101 36.94 -18.47 23.75
N LYS A 102 35.93 -19.27 24.13
CA LYS A 102 36.03 -20.18 25.28
C LYS A 102 37.15 -21.20 25.10
N ILE A 103 37.20 -21.86 23.94
CA ILE A 103 38.23 -22.86 23.62
C ILE A 103 39.63 -22.23 23.70
N VAL A 104 39.82 -21.05 23.12
CA VAL A 104 41.11 -20.34 23.14
C VAL A 104 41.50 -19.96 24.58
N LYS A 105 40.54 -19.48 25.38
CA LYS A 105 40.77 -19.12 26.78
C LYS A 105 41.17 -20.35 27.61
N GLU A 106 40.43 -21.45 27.50
CA GLU A 106 40.72 -22.71 28.19
C GLU A 106 42.10 -23.26 27.78
N SER A 107 42.41 -23.26 26.48
CA SER A 107 43.71 -23.69 25.95
C SER A 107 44.86 -22.82 26.46
N SER A 108 44.68 -21.50 26.48
CA SER A 108 45.69 -20.56 26.99
C SER A 108 45.91 -20.73 28.50
N SER A 109 44.86 -20.98 29.27
CA SER A 109 44.98 -21.28 30.70
C SER A 109 45.71 -22.60 30.97
N ALA A 110 45.44 -23.65 30.19
CA ALA A 110 46.16 -24.92 30.28
C ALA A 110 47.67 -24.74 29.99
N LEU A 111 48.02 -23.98 28.95
CA LEU A 111 49.42 -23.67 28.62
C LEU A 111 50.16 -22.87 29.69
N ARG A 112 49.46 -22.03 30.47
CA ARG A 112 50.09 -21.28 31.59
C ARG A 112 50.27 -22.11 32.85
N THR A 113 49.54 -23.21 32.97
CA THR A 113 49.53 -24.06 34.17
C THR A 113 50.32 -25.36 33.99
N ALA A 114 50.81 -25.62 32.77
CA ALA A 114 51.81 -26.64 32.43
C ALA A 114 53.23 -26.08 32.54
#